data_AF-A0A7L8V3K5-F1
#
_entry.id   AF-A0A7L8V3K5-F1
#
_cell.length_a   1.000
_cell.length_b   1.000
_cell.length_c   1.000
_cell.angle_alpha   90.00
_cell.angle_beta   90.00
_cell.angle_gamma   90.00
#
_symmetry.space_group_name_H-M   'P 1'
#
loop_
_entity.id
_entity.type
_entity.pdbx_description
1 polymer ?
#
loop_
_entity_poly.entity_id
_entity_poly.type
_entity_poly.pdbx_seq_one_letter_code
_entity_poly.pdbx_strand_id
1 'polypeptide(L)'
;MTLSQFLSNFKEQSDAITYLSVEHMLKKLYKLDDEINDIEGTLCNYPLYLRYLNDFAGKIYKHYDSSIEEVYNKTCEILKIESDNKYLFDYRLNKLELNDVSRIMQIQNDDIKAQTVEKQYTEFEKLIESKYYQENQEKYKSNITKIQRNFELLKQLIAEV
;
A
#
# COMPACT_ATOMS: atom_id res chain seq x y z
N MET A 1 -4.38 17.11 -21.05
CA MET A 1 -3.18 16.36 -21.49
C MET A 1 -3.65 14.97 -21.90
N THR A 2 -3.16 14.41 -23.00
CA THR A 2 -3.52 13.04 -23.38
C THR A 2 -2.68 12.01 -22.62
N LEU A 3 -3.15 10.77 -22.54
CA LEU A 3 -2.39 9.68 -21.92
C LEU A 3 -1.01 9.49 -22.60
N SER A 4 -0.97 9.58 -23.92
CA SER A 4 0.29 9.46 -24.69
C SER A 4 1.31 10.54 -24.33
N GLN A 5 0.86 11.79 -24.20
CA GLN A 5 1.72 12.90 -23.76
C GLN A 5 2.25 12.67 -22.34
N PHE A 6 1.37 12.26 -21.42
CA PHE A 6 1.78 11.96 -20.05
C PHE A 6 2.81 10.84 -19.99
N LEU A 7 2.55 9.70 -20.63
CA LEU A 7 3.43 8.54 -20.59
C LEU A 7 4.81 8.83 -21.19
N SER A 8 4.86 9.67 -22.22
CA SER A 8 6.13 10.10 -22.82
C SER A 8 6.97 10.90 -21.81
N ASN A 9 6.37 11.91 -21.18
CA ASN A 9 7.05 12.73 -20.17
C ASN A 9 7.41 11.93 -18.91
N PHE A 10 6.55 11.00 -18.50
CA PHE A 10 6.77 10.18 -17.31
C PHE A 10 7.96 9.24 -17.54
N LYS A 11 8.06 8.62 -18.72
CA LYS A 11 9.15 7.70 -19.10
C LYS A 11 10.53 8.31 -18.95
N GLU A 12 10.69 9.58 -19.30
CA GLU A 12 11.97 10.29 -19.21
C GLU A 12 12.46 10.47 -17.77
N GLN A 13 11.54 10.40 -16.79
CA GLN A 13 11.79 10.63 -15.38
C GLN A 13 11.71 9.36 -14.53
N SER A 14 11.33 8.22 -15.12
CA SER A 14 11.09 6.96 -14.41
C SER A 14 12.12 5.89 -14.76
N ASP A 15 12.41 5.03 -13.77
CA ASP A 15 13.08 3.77 -14.07
C ASP A 15 12.15 2.83 -14.86
N ALA A 16 12.74 1.78 -15.43
CA ALA A 16 12.03 0.89 -16.33
C ALA A 16 10.79 0.23 -15.69
N ILE A 17 10.89 -0.23 -14.43
CA ILE A 17 9.78 -0.95 -13.79
C ILE A 17 8.66 0.00 -13.37
N THR A 18 9.01 1.21 -12.93
CA THR A 18 8.05 2.26 -12.57
C THR A 18 7.28 2.68 -13.79
N TYR A 19 7.96 2.96 -14.90
CA TYR A 19 7.32 3.28 -16.18
C TYR A 19 6.39 2.16 -16.66
N LEU A 20 6.88 0.93 -16.74
CA LEU A 20 6.10 -0.21 -17.25
C LEU A 20 4.86 -0.47 -16.39
N SER A 21 4.97 -0.31 -15.07
CA SER A 21 3.84 -0.50 -14.16
C SER A 21 2.79 0.60 -14.33
N VAL A 22 3.21 1.87 -14.37
CA VAL A 22 2.30 3.00 -14.58
C VAL A 22 1.64 2.92 -15.97
N GLU A 23 2.41 2.57 -17.01
CA GLU A 23 1.88 2.35 -18.36
C GLU A 23 0.82 1.24 -18.36
N HIS A 24 1.13 0.07 -17.79
CA HIS A 24 0.21 -1.07 -17.72
C HIS A 24 -1.07 -0.70 -16.97
N MET A 25 -0.96 0.00 -15.85
CA MET A 25 -2.11 0.44 -15.07
C MET A 25 -2.97 1.45 -15.82
N LEU A 26 -2.37 2.51 -16.39
CA LEU A 26 -3.12 3.58 -17.04
C LEU A 26 -3.78 3.13 -18.35
N LYS A 27 -3.14 2.24 -19.12
CA LYS A 27 -3.76 1.67 -20.33
C LYS A 27 -5.00 0.81 -20.04
N LYS A 28 -5.18 0.35 -18.80
CA LYS A 28 -6.42 -0.33 -18.37
C LYS A 28 -7.53 0.65 -17.97
N LEU A 29 -7.15 1.86 -17.58
CA LEU A 29 -8.07 2.88 -17.06
C LEU A 29 -8.53 3.87 -18.13
N TYR A 30 -7.68 4.16 -19.12
CA TYR A 30 -7.88 5.21 -20.12
C TYR A 30 -7.53 4.72 -21.52
N LYS A 31 -8.14 5.33 -22.54
CA LYS A 31 -7.66 5.22 -23.92
C LYS A 31 -6.54 6.23 -24.16
N LEU A 32 -5.72 5.98 -25.18
CA LEU A 32 -4.52 6.79 -25.47
C LEU A 32 -4.84 8.26 -25.77
N ASP A 33 -5.95 8.50 -26.45
CA ASP A 33 -6.38 9.83 -26.90
C ASP A 33 -7.37 10.51 -25.94
N ASP A 34 -7.70 9.87 -24.82
CA ASP A 34 -8.56 10.46 -23.82
C ASP A 34 -7.84 11.65 -23.14
N GLU A 35 -8.56 12.76 -22.98
CA GLU A 35 -8.09 13.84 -22.11
C GLU A 35 -8.17 13.40 -20.65
N ILE A 36 -7.01 13.37 -19.99
CA ILE A 36 -6.92 13.02 -18.58
C ILE A 36 -6.79 14.31 -17.77
N ASN A 37 -7.77 14.52 -16.89
CA ASN A 37 -7.85 15.71 -16.03
C ASN A 37 -7.27 15.49 -14.63
N ASP A 38 -7.27 14.25 -14.12
CA ASP A 38 -6.82 13.93 -12.75
C ASP A 38 -5.94 12.67 -12.72
N ILE A 39 -4.77 12.77 -13.36
CA ILE A 39 -3.80 11.67 -13.36
C ILE A 39 -3.14 11.52 -11.98
N GLU A 40 -2.91 12.63 -11.28
CA GLU A 40 -2.29 12.65 -9.95
C GLU A 40 -3.19 11.98 -8.90
N GLY A 41 -4.49 12.29 -8.88
CA GLY A 41 -5.47 11.63 -8.01
C GLY A 41 -5.60 10.13 -8.28
N THR A 42 -5.39 9.72 -9.53
CA THR A 42 -5.34 8.30 -9.90
C THR A 42 -4.05 7.64 -9.41
N LEU A 43 -2.91 8.27 -9.64
CA LEU A 43 -1.59 7.71 -9.34
C LEU A 43 -1.18 7.83 -7.87
N CYS A 44 -1.87 8.65 -7.06
CA CYS A 44 -1.70 8.68 -5.60
C CYS A 44 -2.56 7.65 -4.86
N ASN A 45 -3.49 6.97 -5.56
CA ASN A 45 -4.41 6.00 -4.97
C ASN A 45 -3.80 4.59 -4.90
N TYR A 46 -3.13 4.29 -3.78
CA TYR A 46 -2.43 3.02 -3.56
C TYR A 46 -3.26 1.74 -3.85
N PRO A 47 -4.54 1.63 -3.42
CA PRO A 47 -5.41 0.52 -3.80
C PRO A 47 -5.51 0.24 -5.31
N LEU A 48 -5.39 1.24 -6.18
CA LEU A 48 -5.42 1.02 -7.63
C LEU A 48 -4.20 0.26 -8.12
N TYR A 49 -3.02 0.47 -7.51
CA TYR A 49 -1.81 -0.27 -7.86
C TYR A 49 -1.99 -1.75 -7.57
N LEU A 50 -2.50 -2.10 -6.38
CA LEU A 50 -2.78 -3.49 -6.03
C LEU A 50 -3.80 -4.12 -6.98
N ARG A 51 -4.84 -3.37 -7.36
CA ARG A 51 -5.89 -3.88 -8.26
C ARG A 51 -5.37 -4.12 -9.68
N TYR A 52 -4.64 -3.16 -10.25
CA TYR A 52 -4.31 -3.16 -11.68
C TYR A 52 -2.94 -3.74 -12.00
N LEU A 53 -2.05 -3.86 -11.01
CA LEU A 53 -0.74 -4.51 -11.15
C LEU A 53 -0.74 -5.96 -10.66
N ASN A 54 -1.84 -6.50 -10.14
CA ASN A 54 -1.88 -7.88 -9.65
C ASN A 54 -1.46 -8.91 -10.72
N ASP A 55 -1.89 -8.72 -11.96
CA ASP A 55 -1.50 -9.56 -13.11
C ASP A 55 -0.09 -9.25 -13.64
N PHE A 56 0.48 -8.12 -13.24
CA PHE A 56 1.84 -7.69 -13.59
C PHE A 56 2.85 -7.99 -12.48
N ALA A 57 2.38 -8.42 -11.31
CA ALA A 57 3.17 -8.54 -10.10
C ALA A 57 4.35 -9.51 -10.26
N GLY A 58 4.19 -10.58 -11.05
CA GLY A 58 5.28 -11.51 -11.35
C GLY A 58 6.46 -10.87 -12.08
N LYS A 59 6.23 -9.84 -12.90
CA LYS A 59 7.32 -9.07 -13.53
C LYS A 59 8.00 -8.16 -12.50
N ILE A 60 7.20 -7.43 -11.72
CA ILE A 60 7.69 -6.53 -10.67
C ILE A 60 8.61 -7.29 -9.70
N TYR A 61 8.11 -8.37 -9.10
CA TYR A 61 8.85 -9.11 -8.07
C TYR A 61 10.02 -9.93 -8.61
N LYS A 62 9.83 -10.67 -9.72
CA LYS A 62 10.82 -11.66 -10.14
C LYS A 62 11.85 -11.13 -11.14
N HIS A 63 11.46 -10.18 -11.99
CA HIS A 63 12.34 -9.71 -13.07
C HIS A 63 13.09 -8.43 -12.69
N TYR A 64 12.50 -7.62 -11.81
CA TYR A 64 13.05 -6.32 -11.42
C TYR A 64 13.41 -6.24 -9.93
N ASP A 65 13.21 -7.32 -9.17
CA ASP A 65 13.46 -7.37 -7.72
C ASP A 65 12.88 -6.15 -6.99
N SER A 66 11.64 -5.80 -7.33
CA SER A 66 10.95 -4.64 -6.78
C SER A 66 9.58 -5.01 -6.24
N SER A 67 8.88 -4.07 -5.63
CA SER A 67 7.53 -4.26 -5.09
C SER A 67 6.52 -3.23 -5.58
N ILE A 68 5.22 -3.56 -5.43
CA ILE A 68 4.14 -2.62 -5.73
C ILE A 68 4.27 -1.34 -4.86
N GLU A 69 4.70 -1.47 -3.60
CA GLU A 69 4.92 -0.32 -2.71
C GLU A 69 6.07 0.56 -3.19
N GLU A 70 7.18 -0.03 -3.65
CA GLU A 70 8.29 0.74 -4.23
C GLU A 70 7.89 1.46 -5.53
N VAL A 71 7.16 0.77 -6.42
CA VAL A 71 6.63 1.37 -7.65
C VAL A 71 5.70 2.54 -7.31
N TYR A 72 4.84 2.39 -6.31
CA TYR A 72 3.98 3.46 -5.82
C TYR A 72 4.79 4.65 -5.31
N ASN A 73 5.72 4.42 -4.39
CA ASN A 73 6.53 5.47 -3.78
C ASN A 73 7.34 6.25 -4.82
N LYS A 74 7.97 5.55 -5.77
CA LYS A 74 8.70 6.18 -6.89
C LYS A 74 7.77 6.98 -7.80
N THR A 75 6.56 6.47 -8.06
CA THR A 75 5.58 7.20 -8.88
C THR A 75 5.16 8.49 -8.19
N CYS A 76 4.86 8.45 -6.89
CA CYS A 76 4.56 9.63 -6.08
C CYS A 76 5.74 10.61 -6.06
N GLU A 77 6.97 10.12 -5.89
CA GLU A 77 8.19 10.95 -5.91
C GLU A 77 8.35 11.70 -7.24
N ILE A 78 8.23 11.00 -8.38
CA ILE A 78 8.34 11.60 -9.72
C ILE A 78 7.28 12.69 -9.94
N LEU A 79 6.06 12.43 -9.48
CA LEU A 79 4.95 13.39 -9.59
C LEU A 79 4.96 14.46 -8.50
N LYS A 80 5.90 14.38 -7.54
CA LYS A 80 5.98 15.27 -6.38
C LYS A 80 4.70 15.28 -5.54
N ILE A 81 4.07 14.12 -5.40
CA ILE A 81 2.88 13.89 -4.58
C ILE A 81 3.30 13.22 -3.28
N GLU A 82 2.66 13.60 -2.17
CA GLU A 82 2.83 12.91 -0.89
C GLU A 82 2.36 11.46 -0.98
N SER A 83 3.27 10.50 -0.77
CA SER A 83 2.96 9.07 -0.79
C SER A 83 2.27 8.62 0.51
N ASP A 84 2.57 9.26 1.63
CA ASP A 84 1.94 9.01 2.92
C ASP A 84 0.64 9.82 3.06
N ASN A 85 -0.34 9.42 2.25
CA ASN A 85 -1.64 10.07 2.14
C ASN A 85 -2.77 9.14 2.60
N LYS A 86 -3.99 9.67 2.54
CA LYS A 86 -5.22 8.99 2.94
C LYS A 86 -5.38 7.60 2.32
N TYR A 87 -5.05 7.42 1.05
CA TYR A 87 -5.27 6.15 0.35
C TYR A 87 -4.38 5.03 0.89
N LEU A 88 -3.10 5.33 1.12
CA LEU A 88 -2.16 4.38 1.72
C LEU A 88 -2.52 4.10 3.18
N PHE A 89 -2.86 5.14 3.93
CA PHE A 89 -3.31 5.00 5.32
C PHE A 89 -4.54 4.10 5.44
N ASP A 90 -5.62 4.39 4.70
CA ASP A 90 -6.86 3.62 4.76
C ASP A 90 -6.63 2.16 4.34
N TYR A 91 -5.78 1.93 3.35
CA TYR A 91 -5.39 0.57 2.95
C TYR A 91 -4.71 -0.18 4.11
N ARG A 92 -3.71 0.43 4.75
CA ARG A 92 -2.98 -0.17 5.88
C ARG A 92 -3.93 -0.42 7.06
N LEU A 93 -4.79 0.55 7.38
CA LEU A 93 -5.77 0.44 8.44
C LEU A 93 -6.73 -0.74 8.21
N ASN A 94 -7.36 -0.81 7.02
CA ASN A 94 -8.30 -1.88 6.69
C ASN A 94 -7.63 -3.27 6.78
N LYS A 95 -6.37 -3.39 6.34
CA LYS A 95 -5.62 -4.64 6.42
C LYS A 95 -5.36 -5.06 7.87
N LEU A 96 -5.10 -4.12 8.76
CA LEU A 96 -4.91 -4.40 10.19
C LEU A 96 -6.23 -4.76 10.88
N GLU A 97 -7.33 -4.10 10.52
CA GLU A 97 -8.65 -4.41 11.08
C GLU A 97 -9.19 -5.79 10.68
N LEU A 98 -8.81 -6.30 9.51
CA LEU A 98 -9.19 -7.64 9.03
C LEU A 98 -8.44 -8.78 9.74
N ASN A 99 -7.31 -8.49 10.39
CA ASN A 99 -6.50 -9.46 11.09
C ASN A 99 -6.78 -9.39 12.60
N ASP A 100 -7.96 -9.84 13.00
CA ASP A 100 -8.31 -9.90 14.41
C ASP A 100 -7.59 -11.05 15.15
N VAL A 101 -7.69 -11.00 16.48
CA VAL A 101 -7.06 -11.99 17.38
C VAL A 101 -7.49 -13.41 17.00
N SER A 102 -8.80 -13.62 16.78
CA SER A 102 -9.39 -14.91 16.45
C SER A 102 -8.75 -15.54 15.21
N ARG A 103 -8.60 -14.76 14.14
CA ARG A 103 -8.01 -15.24 12.88
C ARG A 103 -6.56 -15.67 13.05
N ILE A 104 -5.78 -14.93 13.82
CA ILE A 104 -4.36 -15.23 14.05
C ILE A 104 -4.23 -16.47 14.94
N MET A 105 -5.06 -16.60 15.98
CA MET A 105 -5.04 -17.76 16.87
C MET A 105 -5.44 -19.07 16.17
N GLN A 106 -6.14 -19.01 15.04
CA GLN A 106 -6.46 -20.18 14.20
C GLN A 106 -5.26 -20.71 13.40
N ILE A 107 -4.16 -19.96 13.28
CA ILE A 107 -2.93 -20.41 12.63
C ILE A 107 -2.35 -21.57 13.46
N GLN A 108 -2.27 -22.76 12.85
CA GLN A 108 -1.86 -23.98 13.54
C GLN A 108 -0.36 -24.05 13.84
N ASN A 109 0.46 -23.45 12.98
CA ASN A 109 1.91 -23.45 13.14
C ASN A 109 2.32 -22.22 13.98
N ASP A 110 2.93 -22.47 15.13
CA ASP A 110 3.28 -21.41 16.09
C ASP A 110 4.36 -20.46 15.56
N ASP A 111 5.33 -20.94 14.79
CA ASP A 111 6.33 -20.07 14.14
C ASP A 111 5.68 -19.11 13.15
N ILE A 112 4.78 -19.63 12.30
CA ILE A 112 4.03 -18.82 11.33
C ILE A 112 3.13 -17.81 12.05
N LYS A 113 2.53 -18.23 13.18
CA LYS A 113 1.68 -17.37 14.01
C LYS A 113 2.50 -16.22 14.60
N ALA A 114 3.65 -16.51 15.21
CA ALA A 114 4.56 -15.50 15.77
C ALA A 114 5.03 -14.51 14.69
N GLN A 115 5.52 -15.01 13.55
CA GLN A 115 5.93 -14.17 12.41
C GLN A 115 4.78 -13.30 11.88
N THR A 116 3.55 -13.82 11.88
CA THR A 116 2.37 -13.06 11.46
C THR A 116 2.09 -11.90 12.42
N VAL A 117 2.20 -12.12 13.73
CA VAL A 117 2.03 -11.06 14.74
C VAL A 117 3.11 -10.01 14.64
N GLU A 118 4.38 -10.41 14.52
CA GLU A 118 5.50 -9.48 14.32
C GLU A 118 5.28 -8.61 13.08
N LYS A 119 4.94 -9.23 11.95
CA LYS A 119 4.67 -8.52 10.71
C LYS A 119 3.52 -7.52 10.85
N GLN A 120 2.45 -7.89 11.53
CA GLN A 120 1.33 -6.96 11.76
C GLN A 120 1.71 -5.82 12.69
N TYR A 121 2.52 -6.08 13.72
CA TYR A 121 3.01 -5.05 14.62
C TYR A 121 3.89 -4.03 13.88
N THR A 122 4.81 -4.49 13.03
CA THR A 122 5.60 -3.59 12.16
C THR A 122 4.70 -2.76 11.23
N GLU A 123 3.65 -3.35 10.66
CA GLU A 123 2.70 -2.61 9.80
C GLU A 123 1.85 -1.61 10.61
N PHE A 124 1.57 -1.90 11.87
CA PHE A 124 0.91 -0.98 12.79
C PHE A 124 1.81 0.19 13.19
N GLU A 125 3.09 -0.05 13.44
CA GLU A 125 4.07 1.01 13.69
C GLU A 125 4.13 1.98 12.50
N LYS A 126 4.23 1.46 11.27
CA LYS A 126 4.12 2.29 10.06
C LYS A 126 2.81 3.06 9.94
N LEU A 127 1.70 2.50 10.43
CA LEU A 127 0.39 3.16 10.42
C LEU A 127 0.34 4.33 11.41
N ILE A 128 0.90 4.17 12.61
CA ILE A 128 0.89 5.24 13.61
C ILE A 128 2.00 6.27 13.39
N GLU A 129 3.09 5.92 12.70
CA GLU A 129 4.14 6.87 12.31
C GLU A 129 3.78 7.65 11.05
N SER A 130 2.73 7.23 10.34
CA SER A 130 2.29 7.84 9.09
C SER A 130 1.93 9.32 9.26
N LYS A 131 2.44 10.16 8.37
CA LYS A 131 2.15 11.59 8.31
C LYS A 131 0.64 11.85 8.28
N TYR A 132 -0.10 11.13 7.43
CA TYR A 132 -1.54 11.29 7.35
C TYR A 132 -2.24 11.00 8.68
N TYR A 133 -1.80 9.97 9.41
CA TYR A 133 -2.33 9.70 10.74
C TYR A 133 -2.00 10.81 11.74
N GLN A 134 -0.75 11.26 11.77
CA GLN A 134 -0.29 12.32 12.68
C GLN A 134 -1.11 13.61 12.54
N GLU A 135 -1.51 13.94 11.31
CA GLU A 135 -2.38 15.09 11.01
C GLU A 135 -3.86 14.86 11.35
N ASN A 136 -4.29 13.61 11.58
CA ASN A 136 -5.70 13.21 11.72
C ASN A 136 -5.97 12.30 12.93
N GLN A 137 -5.14 12.32 13.97
CA GLN A 137 -5.16 11.33 15.06
C GLN A 137 -6.55 11.16 15.72
N GLU A 138 -7.22 12.28 16.04
CA GLU A 138 -8.52 12.24 16.74
C GLU A 138 -9.60 11.50 15.93
N LYS A 139 -9.52 11.56 14.59
CA LYS A 139 -10.46 10.86 13.70
C LYS A 139 -10.33 9.34 13.81
N TYR A 140 -9.12 8.83 14.01
CA TYR A 140 -8.81 7.39 13.97
C TYR A 140 -8.48 6.79 15.34
N LYS A 141 -8.52 7.59 16.41
CA LYS A 141 -8.19 7.20 17.78
C LYS A 141 -8.87 5.91 18.22
N SER A 142 -10.16 5.74 17.91
CA SER A 142 -10.92 4.53 18.25
C SER A 142 -10.38 3.29 17.54
N ASN A 143 -10.12 3.40 16.23
CA ASN A 143 -9.56 2.31 15.42
C ASN A 143 -8.17 1.90 15.92
N ILE A 144 -7.29 2.88 16.13
CA ILE A 144 -5.91 2.65 16.61
C ILE A 144 -5.93 2.02 18.00
N THR A 145 -6.75 2.54 18.92
CA THR A 145 -6.89 1.97 20.27
C THR A 145 -7.36 0.51 20.23
N LYS A 146 -8.32 0.19 19.36
CA LYS A 146 -8.81 -1.18 19.19
C LYS A 146 -7.70 -2.11 18.67
N ILE A 147 -6.97 -1.68 17.64
CA ILE A 147 -5.88 -2.45 17.05
C ILE A 147 -4.75 -2.67 18.08
N GLN A 148 -4.37 -1.63 18.82
CA GLN A 148 -3.36 -1.72 19.87
C GLN A 148 -3.74 -2.76 20.94
N ARG A 149 -4.99 -2.74 21.42
CA ARG A 149 -5.49 -3.73 22.38
C ARG A 149 -5.44 -5.16 21.82
N ASN A 150 -5.75 -5.34 20.53
CA ASN A 150 -5.63 -6.65 19.90
C ASN A 150 -4.17 -7.16 19.93
N PHE A 151 -3.18 -6.28 19.71
CA PHE A 151 -1.78 -6.66 19.81
C PHE A 151 -1.34 -7.02 21.23
N GLU A 152 -1.81 -6.27 22.23
CA GLU A 152 -1.52 -6.58 23.64
C GLU A 152 -2.05 -7.97 24.01
N LEU A 153 -3.27 -8.31 23.57
CA LEU A 153 -3.86 -9.64 23.76
C LEU A 153 -3.08 -10.73 23.03
N LEU A 154 -2.69 -10.52 21.78
CA LEU A 154 -1.91 -11.48 21.00
C LEU A 154 -0.55 -11.77 21.63
N LYS A 155 0.13 -10.72 22.14
CA LYS A 155 1.41 -10.88 22.84
C LYS A 155 1.26 -11.74 24.08
N GLN A 156 0.20 -11.56 24.86
CA GLN A 156 -0.09 -12.39 26.05
C GLN A 156 -0.33 -13.85 25.65
N LEU A 157 -1.21 -14.08 24.67
CA LEU A 157 -1.59 -15.44 24.25
C LEU A 157 -0.45 -16.25 23.61
N ILE A 158 0.52 -15.57 22.98
CA ILE A 158 1.66 -16.23 22.33
C ILE A 158 2.85 -16.39 23.29
N ALA A 159 3.03 -15.48 24.25
CA ALA A 159 4.08 -15.61 25.27
C ALA A 159 3.80 -16.67 26.34
N GLU A 160 2.55 -17.14 26.44
CA GLU A 160 2.12 -18.22 27.35
C GLU A 160 2.27 -19.63 26.73
N VAL A 161 2.84 -19.74 25.52
CA VAL A 161 3.17 -20.99 24.82
C VAL A 161 4.69 -21.23 24.89
#